data_AF-A0A495J764-F1
#
_entry.id   AF-A0A495J764-F1
#
_cell.length_a   1.000
_cell.length_b   1.000
_cell.length_c   1.000
_cell.angle_alpha   90.00
_cell.angle_beta   90.00
_cell.angle_gamma   90.00
#
_symmetry.space_group_name_H-M   'P 1'
#
loop_
_entity.id
_entity.type
_entity.pdbx_description
1 polymer ?
#
loop_
_entity_poly.entity_id
_entity_poly.type
_entity_poly.pdbx_seq_one_letter_code
_entity_poly.pdbx_strand_id
1 'polypeptide(L)'
;MKTLFTLSLISLFVYHSGLAQQYKTNQAFGQVDMADLTLTSCSFEKDANAMVLLDKGEMTTNVDSVVVNYHMRIKIFNSAGNDAANIRLPYYSRNNLQQITQVEAQTINLEDNHVVYTKVEPSQIYTETIDKYRKAIVFAFPKVKPGCIIEYKYKSKRLGLVNPPAWYFQESLPVRYSELTGWMSKTTRYKIISRGNQPFATDTLEQSDNNKEVSKKVWAKANIPSFTGESFVSSSTANAQCIMFQLNSFEWDTEYKIQNGWHKIAFDLGFDDNFGVELSFRLSH
;
A
#
# COMPACT_ATOMS: atom_id res chain seq x y z
N MET A 1 -31.47 17.33 -46.36
CA MET A 1 -30.79 17.98 -45.21
C MET A 1 -31.14 17.39 -43.84
N LYS A 2 -32.38 16.92 -43.58
CA LYS A 2 -32.74 16.33 -42.26
C LYS A 2 -32.11 14.95 -41.97
N THR A 3 -31.80 14.16 -43.01
CA THR A 3 -31.19 12.82 -42.87
C THR A 3 -29.67 12.81 -42.72
N LEU A 4 -28.99 13.90 -43.11
CA LEU A 4 -27.53 14.06 -42.93
C LEU A 4 -27.17 14.56 -41.52
N PHE A 5 -28.09 15.25 -40.84
CA PHE A 5 -27.89 15.72 -39.46
C PHE A 5 -28.05 14.60 -38.43
N THR A 6 -28.88 13.58 -38.71
CA THR A 6 -29.10 12.44 -37.81
C THR A 6 -27.93 11.45 -37.79
N LEU A 7 -27.17 11.31 -38.88
CA LEU A 7 -25.96 10.46 -38.89
C LEU A 7 -24.78 11.08 -38.12
N SER A 8 -24.68 12.41 -38.06
CA SER A 8 -23.63 13.09 -37.28
C SER A 8 -23.86 12.99 -35.77
N LEU A 9 -25.12 12.88 -35.32
CA LEU A 9 -25.45 12.77 -33.89
C LEU A 9 -25.19 11.36 -33.33
N ILE A 10 -25.31 10.33 -34.17
CA ILE A 10 -25.02 8.94 -33.81
C ILE A 10 -23.51 8.68 -33.77
N SER A 11 -22.73 9.35 -34.62
CA SER A 11 -21.26 9.32 -34.56
C SER A 11 -20.69 9.95 -33.28
N LEU A 12 -21.34 10.96 -32.71
CA LEU A 12 -20.86 11.61 -31.47
C LEU A 12 -21.16 10.81 -30.20
N PHE A 13 -22.13 9.88 -30.24
CA PHE A 13 -22.47 9.03 -29.11
C PHE A 13 -21.58 7.78 -28.99
N VAL A 14 -20.87 7.38 -30.05
CA VAL A 14 -19.98 6.21 -30.03
C VAL A 14 -18.60 6.51 -29.44
N TYR A 15 -18.23 7.79 -29.25
CA TYR A 15 -16.96 8.17 -28.63
C TYR A 15 -16.99 8.28 -27.10
N HIS A 16 -18.16 8.18 -26.46
CA HIS A 16 -18.27 8.28 -24.99
C HIS A 16 -18.35 6.93 -24.26
N SER A 17 -18.36 5.80 -24.97
CA SER A 17 -18.32 4.46 -24.34
C SER A 17 -16.90 3.99 -23.99
N GLY A 18 -15.88 4.80 -24.25
CA GLY A 18 -14.49 4.51 -23.88
C GLY A 18 -14.17 4.98 -22.46
N LEU A 19 -13.61 4.09 -21.65
CA LEU A 19 -12.93 4.32 -20.37
C LEU A 19 -13.74 4.12 -19.07
N ALA A 20 -14.58 3.09 -19.00
CA ALA A 20 -14.58 2.27 -17.79
C ALA A 20 -13.53 1.17 -17.96
N GLN A 21 -12.25 1.53 -17.85
CA GLN A 21 -11.19 0.52 -17.81
C GLN A 21 -11.35 -0.21 -16.48
N GLN A 22 -12.05 -1.35 -16.49
CA GLN A 22 -12.16 -2.21 -15.32
C GLN A 22 -10.77 -2.79 -15.07
N TYR A 23 -10.01 -2.18 -14.16
CA TYR A 23 -8.72 -2.69 -13.74
C TYR A 23 -8.91 -4.10 -13.17
N LYS A 24 -8.03 -5.02 -13.54
CA LYS A 24 -8.10 -6.39 -13.02
C LYS A 24 -7.72 -6.37 -11.54
N THR A 25 -8.71 -6.40 -10.66
CA THR A 25 -8.53 -6.31 -9.20
C THR A 25 -8.25 -7.65 -8.52
N ASN A 26 -8.52 -8.76 -9.23
CA ASN A 26 -8.31 -10.11 -8.75
C ASN A 26 -7.15 -10.77 -9.52
N GLN A 27 -5.92 -10.40 -9.15
CA GLN A 27 -4.71 -11.06 -9.61
C GLN A 27 -4.13 -11.82 -8.41
N ALA A 28 -4.32 -13.14 -8.37
CA ALA A 28 -3.71 -13.96 -7.33
C ALA A 28 -2.19 -14.01 -7.51
N PHE A 29 -1.46 -14.24 -6.41
CA PHE A 29 -0.01 -14.42 -6.45
C PHE A 29 0.37 -15.55 -7.42
N GLY A 30 1.32 -15.30 -8.31
CA GLY A 30 1.74 -16.24 -9.35
C GLY A 30 0.79 -16.38 -10.54
N GLN A 31 -0.31 -15.62 -10.61
CA GLN A 31 -1.18 -15.57 -11.78
C GLN A 31 -0.98 -14.24 -12.52
N VAL A 32 -0.18 -14.29 -13.58
CA VAL A 32 0.15 -13.13 -14.42
C VAL A 32 -0.46 -13.29 -15.81
N ASP A 33 -1.04 -12.21 -16.32
CA ASP A 33 -1.56 -12.16 -17.67
C ASP A 33 -0.44 -12.02 -18.70
N MET A 34 -0.59 -12.67 -19.85
CA MET A 34 0.31 -12.50 -20.99
C MET A 34 0.44 -11.04 -21.42
N ALA A 35 -0.63 -10.23 -21.30
CA ALA A 35 -0.60 -8.80 -21.60
C ALA A 35 0.37 -8.01 -20.71
N ASP A 36 0.55 -8.41 -19.44
CA ASP A 36 1.51 -7.77 -18.54
C ASP A 36 2.95 -8.23 -18.87
N LEU A 37 3.12 -9.50 -19.25
CA LEU A 37 4.42 -10.06 -19.65
C LEU A 37 4.92 -9.46 -20.96
N THR A 38 4.04 -9.16 -21.91
CA THR A 38 4.43 -8.55 -23.20
C THR A 38 4.39 -7.02 -23.21
N LEU A 39 3.94 -6.39 -22.12
CA LEU A 39 3.96 -4.95 -21.98
C LEU A 39 5.39 -4.39 -22.07
N THR A 40 5.60 -3.40 -22.93
CA THR A 40 6.93 -2.82 -23.19
C THR A 40 7.15 -1.43 -22.61
N SER A 41 6.08 -0.73 -22.22
CA SER A 41 6.17 0.64 -21.66
C SER A 41 4.97 0.99 -20.78
N CYS A 42 5.10 2.06 -20.01
CA CYS A 42 4.01 2.69 -19.28
C CYS A 42 3.30 3.72 -20.18
N SER A 43 1.98 3.59 -20.36
CA SER A 43 1.22 4.45 -21.27
C SER A 43 1.04 5.89 -20.77
N PHE A 44 1.06 6.09 -19.46
CA PHE A 44 0.86 7.39 -18.80
C PHE A 44 2.17 8.02 -18.31
N GLU A 45 3.31 7.33 -18.46
CA GLU A 45 4.65 7.82 -18.14
C GLU A 45 5.70 7.15 -19.03
N LYS A 46 5.88 7.67 -20.25
CA LYS A 46 6.60 6.96 -21.33
C LYS A 46 8.07 6.66 -21.03
N ASP A 47 8.71 7.48 -20.22
CA ASP A 47 10.14 7.35 -19.89
C ASP A 47 10.39 6.45 -18.66
N ALA A 48 9.35 5.82 -18.12
CA ALA A 48 9.46 4.94 -16.97
C ALA A 48 10.27 3.67 -17.29
N ASN A 49 11.27 3.40 -16.47
CA ASN A 49 12.12 2.20 -16.60
C ASN A 49 11.49 0.95 -15.93
N ALA A 50 10.56 1.17 -15.00
CA ALA A 50 9.76 0.16 -14.35
C ALA A 50 8.39 0.77 -13.97
N MET A 51 7.41 -0.09 -13.69
CA MET A 51 6.07 0.34 -13.27
C MET A 51 5.48 -0.66 -12.29
N VAL A 52 4.84 -0.17 -11.23
CA VAL A 52 4.01 -1.00 -10.36
C VAL A 52 2.73 -1.35 -11.12
N LEU A 53 2.57 -2.63 -11.46
CA LEU A 53 1.36 -3.15 -12.11
C LEU A 53 0.22 -3.27 -11.11
N LEU A 54 0.55 -3.71 -9.90
CA LEU A 54 -0.37 -3.97 -8.80
C LEU A 54 0.33 -3.67 -7.47
N ASP A 55 -0.33 -2.86 -6.66
CA ASP A 55 -0.02 -2.65 -5.25
C ASP A 55 -1.31 -2.89 -4.45
N LYS A 56 -1.38 -3.99 -3.71
CA LYS A 56 -2.60 -4.39 -3.00
C LYS A 56 -2.34 -4.61 -1.53
N GLY A 57 -3.12 -3.94 -0.70
CA GLY A 57 -3.13 -4.07 0.75
C GLY A 57 -4.47 -4.61 1.23
N GLU A 58 -4.42 -5.61 2.12
CA GLU A 58 -5.58 -6.02 2.91
C GLU A 58 -5.28 -5.76 4.38
N MET A 59 -5.87 -4.70 4.92
CA MET A 59 -5.71 -4.28 6.30
C MET A 59 -6.86 -4.80 7.16
N THR A 60 -6.54 -5.45 8.27
CA THR A 60 -7.48 -5.87 9.31
C THR A 60 -7.08 -5.23 10.62
N THR A 61 -8.02 -4.52 11.26
CA THR A 61 -7.84 -4.05 12.65
C THR A 61 -8.46 -5.06 13.60
N ASN A 62 -7.66 -5.61 14.50
CA ASN A 62 -8.10 -6.47 15.60
C ASN A 62 -8.24 -5.63 16.87
N VAL A 63 -8.47 -6.28 18.02
CA VAL A 63 -8.58 -5.58 19.33
C VAL A 63 -7.27 -4.89 19.74
N ASP A 64 -6.11 -5.50 19.45
CA ASP A 64 -4.81 -5.07 19.95
C ASP A 64 -3.78 -4.79 18.85
N SER A 65 -4.16 -4.99 17.59
CA SER A 65 -3.19 -5.02 16.49
C SER A 65 -3.81 -4.68 15.14
N VAL A 66 -2.97 -4.18 14.25
CA VAL A 66 -3.28 -4.01 12.83
C VAL A 66 -2.44 -5.00 12.03
N VAL A 67 -3.10 -5.77 11.19
CA VAL A 67 -2.46 -6.70 10.25
C VAL A 67 -2.67 -6.16 8.85
N VAL A 68 -1.62 -6.11 8.04
CA VAL A 68 -1.71 -5.78 6.62
C VAL A 68 -1.03 -6.87 5.81
N ASN A 69 -1.77 -7.50 4.91
CA ASN A 69 -1.20 -8.37 3.89
C ASN A 69 -0.95 -7.52 2.64
N TYR A 70 0.30 -7.47 2.19
CA TYR A 70 0.73 -6.74 1.00
C TYR A 70 0.94 -7.72 -0.14
N HIS A 71 0.56 -7.33 -1.36
CA HIS A 71 0.86 -8.03 -2.60
C HIS A 71 1.23 -7.01 -3.66
N MET A 72 2.47 -7.11 -4.14
CA MET A 72 3.06 -6.19 -5.08
C MET A 72 3.53 -6.91 -6.35
N ARG A 73 3.33 -6.25 -7.48
CA ARG A 73 3.81 -6.69 -8.79
C ARG A 73 4.41 -5.51 -9.54
N ILE A 74 5.65 -5.65 -9.97
CA ILE A 74 6.39 -4.59 -10.67
C ILE A 74 6.88 -5.14 -12.00
N LYS A 75 6.58 -4.41 -13.08
CA LYS A 75 7.14 -4.66 -14.40
C LYS A 75 8.46 -3.93 -14.54
N ILE A 76 9.51 -4.64 -14.95
CA ILE A 76 10.80 -4.06 -15.31
C ILE A 76 10.84 -3.94 -16.83
N PHE A 77 10.91 -2.72 -17.37
CA PHE A 77 10.92 -2.52 -18.83
C PHE A 77 12.32 -2.67 -19.41
N ASN A 78 13.33 -2.14 -18.72
CA ASN A 78 14.71 -2.11 -19.17
C ASN A 78 15.69 -2.21 -17.99
N SER A 79 16.99 -2.30 -18.29
CA SER A 79 18.03 -2.48 -17.27
C SER A 79 18.15 -1.33 -16.28
N ALA A 80 17.73 -0.11 -16.63
CA ALA A 80 17.72 1.03 -15.71
C ALA A 80 16.61 0.93 -14.65
N GLY A 81 15.67 -0.03 -14.79
CA GLY A 81 14.66 -0.34 -13.80
C GLY A 81 15.09 -1.41 -12.79
N ASN A 82 16.28 -2.01 -12.94
CA ASN A 82 16.71 -3.15 -12.13
C ASN A 82 16.79 -2.85 -10.63
N ASP A 83 16.99 -1.60 -10.23
CA ASP A 83 17.03 -1.21 -8.81
C ASP A 83 15.71 -1.50 -8.08
N ALA A 84 14.58 -1.49 -8.80
CA ALA A 84 13.27 -1.86 -8.25
C ALA A 84 13.21 -3.33 -7.80
N ALA A 85 14.16 -4.16 -8.23
CA ALA A 85 14.28 -5.56 -7.86
C ALA A 85 15.14 -5.81 -6.61
N ASN A 86 15.58 -4.74 -5.93
CA ASN A 86 16.21 -4.81 -4.61
C ASN A 86 15.23 -4.29 -3.57
N ILE A 87 14.64 -5.20 -2.78
CA ILE A 87 13.59 -4.86 -1.83
C ILE A 87 14.17 -4.67 -0.44
N ARG A 88 13.81 -3.56 0.19
CA ARG A 88 14.14 -3.24 1.58
C ARG A 88 12.88 -2.76 2.30
N LEU A 89 12.40 -3.56 3.24
CA LEU A 89 11.16 -3.31 3.99
C LEU A 89 11.50 -2.93 5.44
N PRO A 90 11.69 -1.63 5.76
CA PRO A 90 11.96 -1.19 7.13
C PRO A 90 10.71 -1.31 8.01
N TYR A 91 10.90 -1.68 9.28
CA TYR A 91 9.83 -1.82 10.27
C TYR A 91 10.32 -1.51 11.70
N TYR A 92 9.41 -1.09 12.57
CA TYR A 92 9.71 -0.77 13.97
C TYR A 92 9.73 -2.02 14.84
N SER A 93 10.91 -2.61 15.03
CA SER A 93 11.06 -3.90 15.72
C SER A 93 11.16 -3.82 17.25
N ARG A 94 11.41 -2.64 17.83
CA ARG A 94 11.57 -2.50 19.30
C ARG A 94 10.37 -3.09 20.03
N ASN A 95 10.63 -3.90 21.04
CA ASN A 95 9.62 -4.55 21.89
C ASN A 95 8.56 -5.33 21.08
N ASN A 96 8.93 -5.89 19.91
CA ASN A 96 8.01 -6.58 19.00
C ASN A 96 6.83 -5.72 18.52
N LEU A 97 6.97 -4.39 18.51
CA LEU A 97 5.92 -3.46 18.10
C LEU A 97 5.42 -3.73 16.67
N GLN A 98 6.32 -4.12 15.77
CA GLN A 98 6.01 -4.53 14.41
C GLN A 98 6.82 -5.74 13.99
N GLN A 99 6.20 -6.62 13.21
CA GLN A 99 6.82 -7.79 12.60
C GLN A 99 6.45 -7.88 11.12
N ILE A 100 7.40 -8.29 10.30
CA ILE A 100 7.18 -8.70 8.90
C ILE A 100 7.43 -10.20 8.82
N THR A 101 6.47 -10.92 8.27
CA THR A 101 6.47 -12.38 8.17
C THR A 101 5.86 -12.83 6.84
N GLN A 102 5.93 -14.12 6.54
CA GLN A 102 5.32 -14.73 5.34
C GLN A 102 5.75 -14.03 4.04
N VAL A 103 7.04 -13.71 3.95
CA VAL A 103 7.62 -13.09 2.76
C VAL A 103 7.78 -14.17 1.70
N GLU A 104 7.10 -13.99 0.57
CA GLU A 104 7.25 -14.80 -0.63
C GLU A 104 7.53 -13.87 -1.80
N ALA A 105 8.52 -14.22 -2.63
CA ALA A 105 8.93 -13.39 -3.75
C ALA A 105 9.37 -14.26 -4.93
N GLN A 106 9.11 -13.81 -6.16
CA GLN A 106 9.50 -14.49 -7.39
C GLN A 106 9.68 -13.52 -8.57
N THR A 107 10.59 -13.89 -9.46
CA THR A 107 10.73 -13.29 -10.78
C THR A 107 9.98 -14.13 -11.79
N ILE A 108 9.27 -13.45 -12.70
CA ILE A 108 8.40 -14.05 -13.71
C ILE A 108 8.89 -13.56 -15.06
N ASN A 109 9.41 -14.50 -15.84
CA ASN A 109 10.03 -14.27 -17.13
C ASN A 109 9.20 -14.91 -18.24
N LEU A 110 9.27 -14.35 -19.44
CA LEU A 110 8.82 -15.00 -20.66
C LEU A 110 10.05 -15.54 -21.39
N GLU A 111 10.13 -16.85 -21.58
CA GLU A 111 11.23 -17.56 -22.25
C GLU A 111 10.61 -18.45 -23.33
N ASP A 112 10.95 -18.21 -24.60
CA ASP A 112 10.37 -18.93 -25.74
C ASP A 112 8.84 -19.01 -25.70
N ASN A 113 8.17 -17.90 -25.37
CA ASN A 113 6.71 -17.78 -25.14
C ASN A 113 6.15 -18.61 -23.96
N HIS A 114 7.00 -19.18 -23.12
CA HIS A 114 6.61 -19.87 -21.89
C HIS A 114 6.87 -19.02 -20.66
N VAL A 115 5.96 -19.06 -19.70
CA VAL A 115 6.11 -18.32 -18.44
C VAL A 115 6.99 -19.12 -17.49
N VAL A 116 8.11 -18.55 -17.08
CA VAL A 116 9.10 -19.15 -16.20
C VAL A 116 9.16 -18.39 -14.88
N TYR A 117 8.91 -19.10 -13.77
CA TYR A 117 8.93 -18.56 -12.41
C TYR A 117 10.24 -18.93 -11.72
N THR A 118 10.92 -17.95 -11.12
CA THR A 118 12.12 -18.17 -10.31
C THR A 118 11.90 -17.56 -8.94
N LYS A 119 11.80 -18.40 -7.91
CA LYS A 119 11.55 -17.96 -6.53
C LYS A 119 12.81 -17.32 -5.93
N VAL A 120 12.60 -16.35 -5.05
CA VAL A 120 13.61 -15.93 -4.07
C VAL A 120 13.59 -16.98 -2.97
N GLU A 121 14.70 -17.68 -2.78
CA GLU A 121 14.77 -18.71 -1.74
C GLU A 121 14.73 -18.07 -0.35
N PRO A 122 14.12 -18.73 0.66
CA PRO A 122 14.06 -18.19 2.02
C PRO A 122 15.43 -17.84 2.61
N SER A 123 16.49 -18.55 2.21
CA SER A 123 17.87 -18.28 2.62
C SER A 123 18.44 -16.98 2.05
N GLN A 124 17.84 -16.43 0.99
CA GLN A 124 18.21 -15.15 0.38
C GLN A 124 17.46 -13.96 1.00
N ILE A 125 16.48 -14.22 1.87
CA ILE A 125 15.72 -13.20 2.59
C ILE A 125 16.33 -13.09 3.99
N TYR A 126 16.89 -11.92 4.31
CA TYR A 126 17.56 -11.70 5.59
C TYR A 126 17.05 -10.44 6.29
N THR A 127 17.34 -10.37 7.59
CA THR A 127 17.01 -9.20 8.41
C THR A 127 18.25 -8.35 8.64
N GLU A 128 18.18 -7.09 8.26
CA GLU A 128 19.19 -6.06 8.50
C GLU A 128 18.81 -5.25 9.75
N THR A 129 19.77 -5.02 10.66
CA THR A 129 19.56 -4.09 11.78
C THR A 129 19.88 -2.67 11.32
N ILE A 130 18.89 -1.77 11.40
CA ILE A 130 19.09 -0.35 11.05
C ILE A 130 19.60 0.41 12.28
N ASP A 131 18.90 0.27 13.40
CA ASP A 131 19.24 0.88 14.69
C ASP A 131 18.53 0.12 15.85
N LYS A 132 18.59 0.65 17.06
CA LYS A 132 17.94 0.05 18.25
C LYS A 132 16.40 -0.01 18.18
N TYR A 133 15.78 0.73 17.26
CA TYR A 133 14.33 0.83 17.09
C TYR A 133 13.82 0.06 15.88
N ARG A 134 14.65 -0.08 14.84
CA ARG A 134 14.24 -0.47 13.49
C ARG A 134 15.11 -1.60 12.93
N LYS A 135 14.44 -2.48 12.19
CA LYS A 135 15.06 -3.50 11.34
C LYS A 135 14.50 -3.37 9.93
N ALA A 136 15.11 -4.03 8.97
CA ALA A 136 14.56 -4.20 7.62
C ALA A 136 14.60 -5.66 7.21
N ILE A 137 13.57 -6.13 6.50
CA ILE A 137 13.69 -7.34 5.69
C ILE A 137 14.26 -6.96 4.34
N VAL A 138 15.30 -7.65 3.89
CA VAL A 138 16.03 -7.35 2.66
C VAL A 138 16.15 -8.60 1.80
N PHE A 139 15.90 -8.43 0.50
CA PHE A 139 16.09 -9.48 -0.50
C PHE A 139 16.22 -8.87 -1.90
N ALA A 140 16.87 -9.60 -2.80
CA ALA A 140 16.99 -9.25 -4.20
C ALA A 140 16.41 -10.37 -5.06
N PHE A 141 15.74 -9.99 -6.15
CA PHE A 141 15.15 -10.97 -7.06
C PHE A 141 16.22 -11.60 -7.98
N PRO A 142 16.23 -12.95 -8.13
CA PRO A 142 17.12 -13.61 -9.09
C PRO A 142 16.59 -13.47 -10.53
N LYS A 143 17.47 -13.61 -11.52
CA LYS A 143 17.12 -13.63 -12.96
C LYS A 143 16.27 -12.44 -13.44
N VAL A 144 16.53 -11.26 -12.89
CA VAL A 144 15.92 -10.00 -13.35
C VAL A 144 16.51 -9.64 -14.71
N LYS A 145 15.65 -9.41 -15.70
CA LYS A 145 16.02 -9.00 -17.06
C LYS A 145 14.95 -8.07 -17.64
N PRO A 146 15.28 -7.25 -18.65
CA PRO A 146 14.29 -6.42 -19.35
C PRO A 146 13.05 -7.22 -19.75
N GLY A 147 11.87 -6.67 -19.47
CA GLY A 147 10.58 -7.31 -19.73
C GLY A 147 10.10 -8.26 -18.64
N CYS A 148 10.89 -8.57 -17.61
CA CYS A 148 10.43 -9.43 -16.52
C CYS A 148 9.41 -8.72 -15.62
N ILE A 149 8.68 -9.53 -14.85
CA ILE A 149 7.86 -9.07 -13.73
C ILE A 149 8.48 -9.61 -12.45
N ILE A 150 8.60 -8.76 -11.44
CA ILE A 150 8.88 -9.19 -10.07
C ILE A 150 7.59 -9.13 -9.26
N GLU A 151 7.38 -10.12 -8.41
CA GLU A 151 6.17 -10.23 -7.61
C GLU A 151 6.52 -10.67 -6.20
N TYR A 152 6.00 -9.98 -5.20
CA TYR A 152 6.19 -10.37 -3.81
C TYR A 152 4.95 -10.08 -2.97
N LYS A 153 4.84 -10.81 -1.88
CA LYS A 153 3.83 -10.59 -0.84
C LYS A 153 4.46 -10.77 0.52
N TYR A 154 3.90 -10.09 1.51
CA TYR A 154 4.32 -10.24 2.90
C TYR A 154 3.19 -9.82 3.84
N LYS A 155 3.31 -10.26 5.09
CA LYS A 155 2.40 -9.89 6.16
C LYS A 155 3.11 -8.97 7.15
N SER A 156 2.56 -7.78 7.36
CA SER A 156 2.97 -6.91 8.45
C SER A 156 1.95 -7.00 9.59
N LYS A 157 2.41 -7.26 10.82
CA LYS A 157 1.61 -7.14 12.03
C LYS A 157 2.20 -6.06 12.91
N ARG A 158 1.38 -5.10 13.34
CA ARG A 158 1.75 -4.02 14.26
C ARG A 158 0.86 -4.08 15.50
N LEU A 159 1.43 -3.91 16.67
CA LEU A 159 0.69 -3.78 17.93
C LEU A 159 0.18 -2.34 18.11
N GLY A 160 -1.01 -2.22 18.69
CA GLY A 160 -1.70 -0.96 18.93
C GLY A 160 -2.59 -0.50 17.77
N LEU A 161 -3.64 0.24 18.11
CA LEU A 161 -4.67 0.75 17.18
C LEU A 161 -4.59 2.26 16.93
N VAL A 162 -3.78 2.99 17.69
CA VAL A 162 -3.80 4.47 17.65
C VAL A 162 -3.44 5.02 16.27
N ASN A 163 -2.52 4.37 15.57
CA ASN A 163 -2.04 4.79 14.26
C ASN A 163 -1.82 3.58 13.33
N PRO A 164 -2.87 3.06 12.68
CA PRO A 164 -2.71 2.15 11.55
C PRO A 164 -1.77 2.78 10.50
N PRO A 165 -1.01 1.97 9.75
CA PRO A 165 -0.14 2.51 8.71
C PRO A 165 -0.97 3.28 7.68
N ALA A 166 -0.45 4.44 7.26
CA ALA A 166 -0.98 5.13 6.09
C ALA A 166 -0.78 4.25 4.84
N TRP A 167 -1.71 4.33 3.90
CA TRP A 167 -1.57 3.68 2.60
C TRP A 167 -1.22 4.72 1.55
N TYR A 168 -0.06 4.56 0.93
CA TYR A 168 0.42 5.43 -0.13
C TYR A 168 0.04 4.79 -1.47
N PHE A 169 -0.75 5.51 -2.28
CA PHE A 169 -1.08 5.05 -3.63
C PHE A 169 -0.01 5.45 -4.65
N GLN A 170 0.80 6.44 -4.31
CA GLN A 170 1.84 6.98 -5.18
C GLN A 170 3.23 6.64 -4.64
N GLU A 171 4.08 6.16 -5.52
CA GLU A 171 5.45 5.74 -5.22
C GLU A 171 6.48 6.42 -6.15
N SER A 172 7.75 6.08 -5.98
CA SER A 172 8.84 6.50 -6.87
C SER A 172 8.74 5.93 -8.30
N LEU A 173 7.95 4.88 -8.50
CA LEU A 173 7.60 4.33 -9.80
C LEU A 173 6.16 4.73 -10.15
N PRO A 174 5.82 4.85 -11.45
CA PRO A 174 4.42 4.97 -11.84
C PRO A 174 3.65 3.74 -11.35
N VAL A 175 2.43 3.97 -10.89
CA VAL A 175 1.56 2.93 -10.33
C VAL A 175 0.31 2.80 -11.19
N ARG A 176 0.18 1.67 -11.88
CA ARG A 176 -1.01 1.40 -12.70
C ARG A 176 -2.23 1.20 -11.83
N TYR A 177 -2.13 0.46 -10.73
CA TYR A 177 -3.25 0.17 -9.84
C TYR A 177 -2.74 -0.03 -8.41
N SER A 178 -3.27 0.76 -7.47
CA SER A 178 -3.06 0.57 -6.03
C SER A 178 -4.40 0.50 -5.31
N GLU A 179 -4.58 -0.49 -4.45
CA GLU A 179 -5.81 -0.76 -3.73
C GLU A 179 -5.53 -1.11 -2.27
N LEU A 180 -6.27 -0.47 -1.36
CA LEU A 180 -6.39 -0.90 0.03
C LEU A 180 -7.81 -1.40 0.28
N THR A 181 -7.94 -2.64 0.76
CA THR A 181 -9.15 -3.14 1.41
C THR A 181 -8.97 -3.07 2.93
N GLY A 182 -9.80 -2.28 3.62
CA GLY A 182 -9.86 -2.21 5.07
C GLY A 182 -11.00 -3.05 5.64
N TRP A 183 -10.68 -3.97 6.54
CA TRP A 183 -11.58 -4.71 7.41
C TRP A 183 -11.46 -4.13 8.82
N MET A 184 -12.28 -3.13 9.09
CA MET A 184 -12.19 -2.31 10.29
C MET A 184 -13.12 -2.87 11.37
N SER A 185 -12.66 -2.94 12.63
CA SER A 185 -13.52 -3.34 13.74
C SER A 185 -14.61 -2.29 13.96
N LYS A 186 -15.84 -2.72 14.20
CA LYS A 186 -16.96 -1.81 14.55
C LYS A 186 -16.70 -1.05 15.85
N THR A 187 -15.90 -1.64 16.74
CA THR A 187 -15.50 -1.03 18.02
C THR A 187 -14.47 0.08 17.87
N THR A 188 -13.91 0.33 16.68
CA THR A 188 -12.88 1.34 16.47
C THR A 188 -13.27 2.30 15.35
N ARG A 189 -13.42 3.58 15.67
CA ARG A 189 -13.78 4.62 14.72
C ARG A 189 -12.53 5.37 14.27
N TYR A 190 -12.23 5.33 12.98
CA TYR A 190 -11.16 6.13 12.38
C TYR A 190 -11.73 7.25 11.53
N LYS A 191 -11.15 8.45 11.67
CA LYS A 191 -11.27 9.49 10.67
C LYS A 191 -10.26 9.21 9.56
N ILE A 192 -10.76 9.04 8.33
CA ILE A 192 -9.91 8.85 7.16
C ILE A 192 -9.57 10.22 6.57
N ILE A 193 -8.29 10.50 6.42
CA ILE A 193 -7.77 11.71 5.79
C ILE A 193 -7.15 11.30 4.46
N SER A 194 -7.74 11.74 3.36
CA SER A 194 -7.20 11.54 2.02
C SER A 194 -6.33 12.73 1.63
N ARG A 195 -5.17 12.44 1.04
CA ARG A 195 -4.25 13.44 0.46
C ARG A 195 -3.99 13.09 -1.01
N GLY A 196 -3.94 14.12 -1.84
CA GLY A 196 -3.74 13.99 -3.29
C GLY A 196 -5.00 14.33 -4.07
N ASN A 197 -4.82 14.87 -5.27
CA ASN A 197 -5.90 15.48 -6.04
C ASN A 197 -6.55 14.52 -7.06
N GLN A 198 -5.96 13.35 -7.28
CA GLN A 198 -6.54 12.36 -8.19
C GLN A 198 -7.75 11.68 -7.55
N PRO A 199 -8.88 11.57 -8.28
CA PRO A 199 -10.06 10.86 -7.78
C PRO A 199 -9.75 9.37 -7.58
N PHE A 200 -10.52 8.73 -6.70
CA PHE A 200 -10.49 7.29 -6.56
C PHE A 200 -11.11 6.62 -7.79
N ALA A 201 -10.45 5.57 -8.28
CA ALA A 201 -11.03 4.66 -9.26
C ALA A 201 -12.12 3.79 -8.61
N THR A 202 -11.94 3.46 -7.32
CA THR A 202 -12.93 2.78 -6.48
C THR A 202 -12.91 3.40 -5.09
N ASP A 203 -14.07 3.82 -4.58
CA ASP A 203 -14.29 4.17 -3.17
C ASP A 203 -15.66 3.59 -2.77
N THR A 204 -15.64 2.44 -2.11
CA THR A 204 -16.90 1.78 -1.70
C THR A 204 -17.43 2.41 -0.42
N LEU A 205 -18.76 2.44 -0.27
CA LEU A 205 -19.37 2.68 1.03
C LEU A 205 -19.01 1.54 2.01
N GLU A 206 -19.05 1.84 3.31
CA GLU A 206 -18.84 0.82 4.34
C GLU A 206 -19.93 -0.24 4.26
N GLN A 207 -19.53 -1.49 4.00
CA GLN A 207 -20.43 -2.63 4.06
C GLN A 207 -20.21 -3.34 5.39
N SER A 208 -21.26 -3.43 6.19
CA SER A 208 -21.27 -4.24 7.41
C SER A 208 -21.47 -5.71 7.02
N ASP A 209 -20.52 -6.57 7.39
CA ASP A 209 -20.80 -8.00 7.45
C ASP A 209 -21.63 -8.23 8.72
N ASN A 210 -22.82 -8.83 8.61
CA ASN A 210 -23.66 -9.10 9.78
C ASN A 210 -23.14 -10.30 10.58
N ASN A 211 -22.32 -11.16 9.97
CA ASN A 211 -21.73 -12.32 10.63
C ASN A 211 -20.37 -12.02 11.28
N LYS A 212 -19.80 -10.83 11.05
CA LYS A 212 -18.53 -10.41 11.64
C LYS A 212 -18.68 -9.00 12.19
N GLU A 213 -18.10 -8.71 13.35
CA GLU A 213 -18.09 -7.36 13.93
C GLU A 213 -17.13 -6.39 13.20
N VAL A 214 -17.05 -6.49 11.87
CA VAL A 214 -16.16 -5.68 11.02
C VAL A 214 -16.93 -5.00 9.89
N SER A 215 -16.50 -3.80 9.51
CA SER A 215 -16.92 -3.11 8.29
C SER A 215 -15.84 -3.27 7.22
N LYS A 216 -16.27 -3.50 5.97
CA LYS A 216 -15.39 -3.55 4.79
C LYS A 216 -15.46 -2.24 4.03
N LYS A 217 -14.29 -1.70 3.68
CA LYS A 217 -14.16 -0.56 2.75
C LYS A 217 -13.00 -0.77 1.78
N VAL A 218 -13.17 -0.36 0.53
CA VAL A 218 -12.14 -0.46 -0.52
C VAL A 218 -11.84 0.92 -1.07
N TRP A 219 -10.55 1.27 -1.11
CA TRP A 219 -10.02 2.45 -1.78
C TRP A 219 -9.06 2.02 -2.87
N ALA A 220 -9.25 2.51 -4.10
CA ALA A 220 -8.32 2.25 -5.18
C ALA A 220 -8.07 3.48 -6.04
N LYS A 221 -6.83 3.63 -6.50
CA LYS A 221 -6.40 4.63 -7.48
C LYS A 221 -5.66 3.92 -8.62
N ALA A 222 -5.67 4.54 -9.81
CA ALA A 222 -5.10 3.92 -11.00
C ALA A 222 -4.44 4.95 -11.92
N ASN A 223 -3.44 4.53 -12.68
CA ASN A 223 -2.63 5.39 -13.56
C ASN A 223 -2.06 6.61 -12.81
N ILE A 224 -1.33 6.34 -11.75
CA ILE A 224 -0.76 7.34 -10.84
C ILE A 224 0.69 7.56 -11.27
N PRO A 225 1.07 8.77 -11.72
CA PRO A 225 2.45 9.08 -12.09
C PRO A 225 3.42 8.87 -10.93
N SER A 226 4.68 8.60 -11.23
CA SER A 226 5.74 8.51 -10.23
C SER A 226 5.88 9.82 -9.45
N PHE A 227 6.41 9.69 -8.24
CA PHE A 227 6.77 10.80 -7.39
C PHE A 227 8.21 10.66 -6.94
N THR A 228 9.06 11.55 -7.44
CA THR A 228 10.38 11.78 -6.86
C THR A 228 10.24 12.93 -5.85
N GLY A 229 10.58 12.67 -4.60
CA GLY A 229 10.52 13.70 -3.56
C GLY A 229 11.33 14.92 -3.98
N GLU A 230 10.76 16.12 -3.84
CA GLU A 230 11.47 17.37 -4.10
C GLU A 230 12.69 17.47 -3.19
N SER A 231 13.85 17.89 -3.73
CA SER A 231 15.15 17.93 -3.01
C SER A 231 15.20 18.79 -1.75
N PHE A 232 14.10 19.45 -1.37
CA PHE A 232 14.00 20.37 -0.23
C PHE A 232 12.94 19.98 0.81
N VAL A 233 12.27 18.83 0.66
CA VAL A 233 11.28 18.36 1.62
C VAL A 233 11.89 17.32 2.56
N SER A 234 11.73 17.50 3.87
CA SER A 234 12.36 16.67 4.92
C SER A 234 11.89 15.22 4.95
N SER A 235 10.81 14.87 4.24
CA SER A 235 10.39 13.50 4.01
C SER A 235 10.05 13.26 2.54
N SER A 236 10.62 12.20 1.97
CA SER A 236 10.44 11.78 0.56
C SER A 236 9.02 11.37 0.18
N THR A 237 8.06 11.47 1.10
CA THR A 237 6.65 11.06 0.92
C THR A 237 5.64 12.15 1.32
N ALA A 238 6.09 13.36 1.67
CA ALA A 238 5.21 14.41 2.20
C ALA A 238 4.05 14.78 1.25
N ASN A 239 4.30 14.77 -0.05
CA ASN A 239 3.32 15.13 -1.09
C ASN A 239 2.71 13.91 -1.80
N ALA A 240 3.13 12.70 -1.45
CA ALA A 240 2.62 11.48 -2.08
C ALA A 240 1.12 11.31 -1.76
N GLN A 241 0.38 10.86 -2.77
CA GLN A 241 -1.05 10.55 -2.61
C GLN A 241 -1.25 9.38 -1.65
N CYS A 242 -2.08 9.58 -0.62
CA CYS A 242 -2.26 8.58 0.42
C CYS A 242 -3.62 8.70 1.11
N ILE A 243 -3.98 7.68 1.89
CA ILE A 243 -4.98 7.77 2.96
C ILE A 243 -4.31 7.50 4.31
N MET A 244 -4.71 8.28 5.31
CA MET A 244 -4.24 8.19 6.68
C MET A 244 -5.42 7.91 7.60
N PHE A 245 -5.16 7.09 8.63
CA PHE A 245 -6.15 6.69 9.62
C PHE A 245 -5.84 7.41 10.93
N GLN A 246 -6.75 8.28 11.37
CA GLN A 246 -6.66 8.92 12.68
C GLN A 246 -7.69 8.30 13.61
N LEU A 247 -7.25 7.67 14.70
CA LEU A 247 -8.15 7.09 15.68
C LEU A 247 -8.99 8.20 16.33
N ASN A 248 -10.32 8.06 16.25
CA ASN A 248 -11.28 9.03 16.75
C ASN A 248 -11.89 8.59 18.08
N SER A 249 -12.39 7.35 18.13
CA SER A 249 -12.91 6.71 19.35
C SER A 249 -12.75 5.20 19.27
N PHE A 250 -12.78 4.55 20.43
CA PHE A 250 -12.90 3.10 20.54
C PHE A 250 -13.91 2.72 21.63
N GLU A 251 -14.55 1.58 21.47
CA GLU A 251 -15.54 1.01 22.37
C GLU A 251 -14.98 -0.31 22.93
N TRP A 252 -14.85 -0.41 24.25
CA TRP A 252 -14.51 -1.68 24.92
C TRP A 252 -15.71 -2.17 25.73
N ASP A 253 -16.16 -1.36 26.70
CA ASP A 253 -17.45 -1.50 27.41
C ASP A 253 -18.24 -0.17 27.43
N THR A 254 -17.55 0.95 27.26
CA THR A 254 -18.06 2.32 27.13
C THR A 254 -17.30 3.00 25.98
N GLU A 255 -17.91 4.01 25.34
CA GLU A 255 -17.25 4.74 24.25
C GLU A 255 -16.19 5.70 24.81
N TYR A 256 -14.92 5.46 24.46
CA TYR A 256 -13.80 6.34 24.78
C TYR A 256 -13.47 7.22 23.56
N LYS A 257 -13.82 8.50 23.65
CA LYS A 257 -13.50 9.50 22.62
C LYS A 257 -12.11 10.08 22.86
N ILE A 258 -11.21 9.91 21.89
CA ILE A 258 -9.83 10.42 21.94
C ILE A 258 -9.77 11.90 21.51
N GLN A 259 -10.80 12.40 20.82
CA GLN A 259 -10.86 13.78 20.31
C GLN A 259 -10.94 14.90 21.37
N ASN A 260 -11.00 14.62 22.67
CA ASN A 260 -10.97 15.66 23.73
C ASN A 260 -9.55 16.13 24.08
N GLY A 261 -8.74 16.38 23.05
CA GLY A 261 -7.43 17.04 23.13
C GLY A 261 -6.29 16.16 23.66
N TRP A 262 -5.08 16.45 23.18
CA TRP A 262 -3.83 15.96 23.78
C TRP A 262 -3.76 16.19 25.29
N HIS A 263 -4.47 17.19 25.80
CA HIS A 263 -4.71 17.40 27.24
C HIS A 263 -5.18 16.12 27.93
N LYS A 264 -6.23 15.45 27.45
CA LYS A 264 -6.83 14.33 28.22
C LYS A 264 -5.94 13.10 28.16
N ILE A 265 -5.31 12.86 27.01
CA ILE A 265 -4.32 11.78 26.84
C ILE A 265 -3.07 12.05 27.70
N ALA A 266 -2.56 13.29 27.74
CA ALA A 266 -1.44 13.66 28.61
C ALA A 266 -1.81 13.64 30.09
N PHE A 267 -3.06 13.91 30.43
CA PHE A 267 -3.60 13.78 31.77
C PHE A 267 -3.68 12.31 32.19
N ASP A 268 -4.30 11.45 31.37
CA ASP A 268 -4.43 10.01 31.65
C ASP A 268 -3.06 9.30 31.64
N LEU A 269 -2.15 9.67 30.73
CA LEU A 269 -0.76 9.21 30.75
C LEU A 269 0.00 9.76 31.97
N GLY A 270 -0.31 10.98 32.43
CA GLY A 270 0.28 11.56 33.64
C GLY A 270 -0.09 10.82 34.93
N PHE A 271 -1.10 9.94 34.91
CA PHE A 271 -1.51 9.08 36.02
C PHE A 271 -1.17 7.59 35.82
N ASP A 272 -0.52 7.21 34.71
CA ASP A 272 0.02 5.87 34.54
C ASP A 272 1.36 5.78 35.29
N ASP A 273 1.47 4.85 36.25
CA ASP A 273 2.64 4.64 37.10
C ASP A 273 3.95 4.41 36.32
N ASN A 274 3.87 4.05 35.04
CA ASN A 274 5.04 3.82 34.17
C ASN A 274 5.36 5.01 33.25
N PHE A 275 4.51 6.03 33.20
CA PHE A 275 4.74 7.18 32.32
C PHE A 275 5.61 8.23 33.02
N GLY A 276 6.73 8.60 32.40
CA GLY A 276 7.68 9.58 32.97
C GLY A 276 8.82 8.99 33.79
N VAL A 277 8.87 7.67 34.00
CA VAL A 277 10.02 7.00 34.66
C VAL A 277 11.31 7.20 33.84
N GLU A 278 11.26 7.30 32.51
CA GLU A 278 12.43 7.67 31.70
C GLU A 278 12.76 9.17 31.69
N LEU A 279 11.83 10.05 32.09
CA LEU A 279 12.05 11.51 32.15
C LEU A 279 12.70 11.96 33.46
N SER A 280 12.53 11.19 34.55
CA SER A 280 13.15 11.47 35.85
C SER A 280 14.62 11.03 35.94
N PHE A 281 15.11 10.19 35.02
CA PHE A 281 16.48 9.65 35.07
C PHE A 281 17.57 10.52 34.39
N ARG A 282 17.28 11.77 33.99
CA ARG A 282 18.26 12.66 33.33
C ARG A 282 18.35 14.08 33.88
N LEU A 283 18.20 14.27 35.20
CA LEU A 283 18.53 15.53 35.87
C LEU A 283 19.44 15.38 37.09
N SER A 284 20.29 14.36 37.12
CA SER A 284 21.41 14.29 38.07
C SER A 284 22.67 13.79 37.39
N HIS A 285 23.63 14.71 37.29
CA HIS A 285 25.03 14.60 36.85
C HIS A 285 25.31 14.99 35.40
#